data_AF-A0A852HKP9-F1
#
_entry.id   AF-A0A852HKP9-F1
#
_cell.length_a   1.000
_cell.length_b   1.000
_cell.length_c   1.000
_cell.angle_alpha   90.00
_cell.angle_beta   90.00
_cell.angle_gamma   90.00
#
_symmetry.space_group_name_H-M   'P 1'
#
loop_
_entity.id
_entity.type
_entity.pdbx_description
1 polymer ?
#
loop_
_entity_poly.entity_id
_entity_poly.type
_entity_poly.pdbx_seq_one_letter_code
_entity_poly.pdbx_strand_id
1 'polypeptide(L)'
;VGLKFEEMQEKFGEEFFNICFDENERVLRAVGGTLQDFFNGFDALLEHIRTSFGRQATLESPSFLCKELPEGNLMLHYFHPHQIVGFAMPGMIKAAAKKIYRLEVEVEQVTNDKLCSEGTNPGNCSCLTFLIKEHENANTTKALPPGTSQSPLDLRISISTFCRAFPFHLMFDPNMLVLQLGEGLRKQLRCDAHKTLKFQDCFDIVSPKISATFERVLLRLSTPFVIRTKLEDSDSESKDKVMEIKGQMIHVPESNSILFLGSPCVDKLDELMGRGLHLSDIPIHDATRDVILVGEQAKAQDGLKKRMDKLKATLECTHQALEEEKKKTVDLLISIFPEEVAQQLWQGQQVQARKFDDVTMLFSDIVGFTAICAQCTPMQVISMLNELYTRFDHQCGFLDIYKVETIGDAYCVAAGLHKKSLSHAKAIALMALKMMELSEEVLTPDGSPIKVTL
;
A
#
# COMPACT_ATOMS: atom_id res chain seq x y z
N VAL A 1 11.77 37.29 32.34
CA VAL A 1 12.61 37.32 31.12
C VAL A 1 12.83 38.73 30.57
N GLY A 2 12.00 39.74 30.89
CA GLY A 2 12.28 41.13 30.51
C GLY A 2 12.20 41.44 29.01
N LEU A 3 11.77 40.45 28.20
CA LEU A 3 11.54 40.60 26.76
C LEU A 3 10.20 41.28 26.51
N LYS A 4 10.11 42.01 25.40
CA LYS A 4 8.85 42.54 24.90
C LYS A 4 7.93 41.39 24.50
N PHE A 5 6.62 41.57 24.67
CA PHE A 5 5.62 40.54 24.37
C PHE A 5 5.68 40.08 22.90
N GLU A 6 5.84 41.03 21.97
CA GLU A 6 6.00 40.77 20.53
C GLU A 6 7.23 39.89 20.23
N GLU A 7 8.36 40.17 20.88
CA GLU A 7 9.60 39.40 20.68
C GLU A 7 9.48 37.96 21.20
N MET A 8 8.69 37.75 22.26
CA MET A 8 8.38 36.41 22.76
C MET A 8 7.46 35.64 21.81
N GLN A 9 6.46 36.33 21.25
CA GLN A 9 5.53 35.77 20.27
C GLN A 9 6.24 35.29 19.01
N GLU A 10 7.18 36.10 18.50
CA GLU A 10 8.00 35.76 17.33
C GLU A 10 8.90 34.56 17.61
N LYS A 11 9.70 34.58 18.68
CA LYS A 11 10.60 33.47 19.02
C LYS A 11 9.85 32.16 19.25
N PHE A 12 8.67 32.23 19.90
CA PHE A 12 7.83 31.05 20.09
C PHE A 12 7.34 30.48 18.74
N GLY A 13 6.86 31.34 17.85
CA GLY A 13 6.40 30.92 16.52
C GLY A 13 7.51 30.35 15.65
N GLU A 14 8.72 30.91 15.72
CA GLU A 14 9.88 30.39 14.99
C GLU A 14 10.28 28.99 15.46
N GLU A 15 10.42 28.79 16.78
CA GLU A 15 10.75 27.48 17.34
C GLU A 15 9.64 26.45 17.09
N PHE A 16 8.37 26.86 17.22
CA PHE A 16 7.23 25.99 16.92
C PHE A 16 7.26 25.53 15.46
N PHE A 17 7.48 26.45 14.51
CA PHE A 17 7.61 26.09 13.10
C PHE A 17 8.82 25.18 12.85
N ASN A 18 9.95 25.43 13.51
CA ASN A 18 11.16 24.63 13.35
C ASN A 18 10.92 23.17 13.73
N ILE A 19 10.25 22.92 14.86
CA ILE A 19 9.89 21.56 15.29
C ILE A 19 8.98 20.88 14.26
N CYS A 20 7.93 21.57 13.81
CA CYS A 20 7.02 21.03 12.79
C CYS A 20 7.74 20.77 11.45
N PHE A 21 8.69 21.64 11.10
CA PHE A 21 9.46 21.54 9.87
C PHE A 21 10.40 20.35 9.87
N ASP A 22 11.08 20.09 10.99
CA ASP A 22 12.03 18.97 11.09
C ASP A 22 11.31 17.62 10.99
N GLU A 23 10.05 17.53 11.43
CA GLU A 23 9.22 16.32 11.26
C GLU A 23 8.58 16.19 9.85
N ASN A 24 8.20 17.31 9.22
CA ASN A 24 7.35 17.32 8.02
C ASN A 24 7.95 18.05 6.81
N GLU A 25 9.28 18.17 6.75
CA GLU A 25 10.01 18.98 5.77
C GLU A 25 9.53 18.76 4.33
N ARG A 26 9.40 17.49 3.92
CA ARG A 26 9.03 17.13 2.55
C ARG A 26 7.66 17.68 2.15
N VAL A 27 6.68 17.62 3.06
CA VAL A 27 5.32 18.08 2.80
C VAL A 27 5.32 19.60 2.72
N LEU A 28 5.91 20.27 3.71
CA LEU A 28 5.91 21.74 3.79
C LEU A 28 6.64 22.39 2.60
N ARG A 29 7.76 21.81 2.13
CA ARG A 29 8.45 22.30 0.93
C ARG A 29 7.65 22.09 -0.36
N ALA A 30 6.72 21.13 -0.39
CA ALA A 30 5.93 20.82 -1.58
C ALA A 30 4.62 21.63 -1.70
N VAL A 31 4.22 22.36 -0.65
CA VAL A 31 2.92 23.07 -0.63
C VAL A 31 2.84 24.22 -1.65
N GLY A 32 3.93 24.99 -1.83
CA GLY A 32 3.90 26.17 -2.70
C GLY A 32 5.28 26.57 -3.23
N GLY A 33 5.30 27.09 -4.46
CA GLY A 33 6.53 27.60 -5.09
C GLY A 33 6.98 28.96 -4.56
N THR A 34 6.04 29.74 -4.02
CA THR A 34 6.28 31.04 -3.38
C THR A 34 5.65 31.08 -1.99
N LEU A 35 5.99 32.09 -1.17
CA LEU A 35 5.39 32.28 0.14
C LEU A 35 3.86 32.51 0.06
N GLN A 36 3.38 33.17 -1.00
CA GLN A 36 1.96 33.34 -1.26
C GLN A 36 1.28 31.99 -1.55
N ASP A 37 1.88 31.18 -2.44
CA ASP A 37 1.36 29.85 -2.77
C ASP A 37 1.39 28.91 -1.56
N PHE A 38 2.38 29.06 -0.68
CA PHE A 38 2.48 28.27 0.54
C PHE A 38 1.22 28.42 1.41
N PHE A 39 0.82 29.66 1.70
CA PHE A 39 -0.35 29.91 2.54
C PHE A 39 -1.66 29.58 1.83
N ASN A 40 -1.78 29.89 0.53
CA ASN A 40 -2.98 29.56 -0.24
C ASN A 40 -3.14 28.04 -0.44
N GLY A 41 -2.03 27.30 -0.61
CA GLY A 41 -2.01 25.85 -0.74
C GLY A 41 -2.19 25.11 0.60
N PHE A 42 -1.95 25.79 1.73
CA PHE A 42 -2.09 25.19 3.05
C PHE A 42 -3.53 24.77 3.35
N ASP A 43 -4.51 25.50 2.82
CA ASP A 43 -5.94 25.18 2.96
C ASP A 43 -6.30 23.83 2.30
N ALA A 44 -5.71 23.53 1.14
CA ALA A 44 -5.89 22.24 0.48
C ALA A 44 -5.30 21.09 1.30
N LEU A 45 -4.15 21.32 1.96
CA LEU A 45 -3.52 20.36 2.85
C LEU A 45 -4.35 20.12 4.13
N LEU A 46 -4.84 21.20 4.76
CA LEU A 46 -5.71 21.12 5.93
C LEU A 46 -7.00 20.33 5.62
N GLU A 47 -7.58 20.57 4.44
CA GLU A 47 -8.74 19.82 3.96
C GLU A 47 -8.44 18.33 3.79
N HIS A 48 -7.30 18.00 3.17
CA HIS A 48 -6.88 16.62 2.96
C HIS A 48 -6.67 15.87 4.28
N ILE A 49 -6.00 16.50 5.25
CA ILE A 49 -5.79 15.93 6.58
C ILE A 49 -7.14 15.68 7.25
N ARG A 50 -8.04 16.68 7.22
CA ARG A 50 -9.34 16.59 7.89
C ARG A 50 -10.21 15.45 7.33
N THR A 51 -10.27 15.34 6.00
CA THR A 51 -11.02 14.28 5.30
C THR A 51 -10.42 12.90 5.57
N SER A 52 -9.09 12.78 5.63
CA SER A 52 -8.41 11.52 5.98
C SER A 52 -8.73 11.03 7.39
N PHE A 53 -9.00 11.94 8.34
CA PHE A 53 -9.43 11.61 9.70
C PHE A 53 -10.96 11.52 9.87
N GLY A 54 -11.73 11.53 8.79
CA GLY A 54 -13.20 11.38 8.82
C GLY A 54 -13.94 12.55 9.49
N ARG A 55 -13.29 13.71 9.66
CA ARG A 55 -13.91 14.91 10.23
C ARG A 55 -14.50 15.77 9.11
N GLN A 56 -15.67 16.36 9.34
CA GLN A 56 -16.28 17.32 8.40
C GLN A 56 -15.86 18.75 8.72
N ALA A 57 -15.90 19.63 7.71
CA ALA A 57 -15.78 21.06 7.91
C ALA A 57 -16.85 21.56 8.88
N THR A 58 -16.42 22.22 9.95
CA THR A 58 -17.29 23.10 10.74
C THR A 58 -17.24 24.50 10.15
N LEU A 59 -18.27 25.31 10.44
CA LEU A 59 -18.35 26.71 10.02
C LEU A 59 -17.11 27.52 10.45
N GLU A 60 -16.50 27.13 11.57
CA GLU A 60 -15.35 27.78 12.24
C GLU A 60 -14.00 27.11 11.90
N SER A 61 -13.89 26.44 10.75
CA SER A 61 -12.60 25.85 10.35
C SER A 61 -11.59 26.96 9.99
N PRO A 62 -10.32 26.84 10.44
CA PRO A 62 -9.27 27.78 10.07
C PRO A 62 -9.03 27.79 8.56
N SER A 63 -8.82 28.97 7.98
CA SER A 63 -8.44 29.11 6.57
C SER A 63 -7.54 30.32 6.32
N PHE A 64 -6.72 30.23 5.27
CA PHE A 64 -5.74 31.25 4.90
C PHE A 64 -6.05 31.86 3.54
N LEU A 65 -5.88 33.18 3.42
CA LEU A 65 -5.94 33.87 2.13
C LEU A 65 -4.79 34.86 2.04
N CYS A 66 -3.88 34.60 1.11
CA CYS A 66 -2.72 35.45 0.86
C CYS A 66 -2.85 36.17 -0.49
N LYS A 67 -2.85 37.51 -0.44
CA LYS A 67 -2.93 38.40 -1.61
C LYS A 67 -1.65 39.20 -1.76
N GLU A 68 -1.19 39.34 -2.99
CA GLU A 68 -0.10 40.25 -3.34
C GLU A 68 -0.65 41.68 -3.50
N LEU A 69 0.04 42.65 -2.91
CA LEU A 69 -0.25 44.08 -3.03
C LEU A 69 0.61 44.71 -4.13
N PRO A 70 0.20 45.86 -4.71
CA PRO A 70 0.91 46.51 -5.82
C PRO A 70 2.39 46.84 -5.57
N GLU A 71 2.80 46.93 -4.30
CA GLU A 71 4.16 47.27 -3.88
C GLU A 71 5.06 46.02 -3.69
N GLY A 72 4.57 44.81 -4.03
CA GLY A 72 5.28 43.55 -3.79
C GLY A 72 5.12 42.99 -2.36
N ASN A 73 4.43 43.72 -1.49
CA ASN A 73 4.08 43.27 -0.14
C ASN A 73 2.97 42.21 -0.18
N LEU A 74 2.95 41.29 0.79
CA LEU A 74 1.89 40.28 0.91
C LEU A 74 0.95 40.62 2.06
N MET A 75 -0.35 40.43 1.84
CA MET A 75 -1.38 40.52 2.87
C MET A 75 -1.96 39.13 3.13
N LEU A 76 -1.72 38.61 4.34
CA LEU A 76 -2.23 37.32 4.78
C LEU A 76 -3.42 37.53 5.72
N HIS A 77 -4.58 36.98 5.34
CA HIS A 77 -5.75 36.88 6.20
C HIS A 77 -5.83 35.46 6.77
N TYR A 78 -5.92 35.36 8.09
CA TYR A 78 -6.14 34.12 8.82
C TYR A 78 -7.53 34.14 9.45
N PHE A 79 -8.46 33.38 8.88
CA PHE A 79 -9.85 33.29 9.34
C PHE A 79 -10.02 32.17 10.36
N HIS A 80 -10.85 32.41 11.37
CA HIS A 80 -11.13 31.51 12.50
C HIS A 80 -9.84 30.95 13.14
N PRO A 81 -8.94 31.83 13.61
CA PRO A 81 -7.66 31.42 14.13
C PRO A 81 -7.80 30.54 15.37
N HIS A 82 -7.06 29.44 15.40
CA HIS A 82 -6.85 28.72 16.66
C HIS A 82 -6.00 29.60 17.58
N GLN A 83 -6.38 29.78 18.84
CA GLN A 83 -5.77 30.76 19.75
C GLN A 83 -4.24 30.66 19.83
N ILE A 84 -3.71 29.43 19.92
CA ILE A 84 -2.26 29.17 19.95
C ILE A 84 -1.59 29.44 18.61
N VAL A 85 -2.22 29.05 17.50
CA VAL A 85 -1.66 29.22 16.16
C VAL A 85 -1.65 30.70 15.80
N GLY A 86 -2.77 31.40 16.02
CA GLY A 86 -2.89 32.85 15.85
C GLY A 86 -1.84 33.62 16.64
N PHE A 87 -1.55 33.19 17.87
CA PHE A 87 -0.42 33.73 18.65
C PHE A 87 0.93 33.44 17.97
N ALA A 88 1.20 32.21 17.54
CA ALA A 88 2.47 31.85 16.90
C ALA A 88 2.68 32.40 15.47
N MET A 89 1.63 32.86 14.79
CA MET A 89 1.67 33.17 13.35
C MET A 89 2.82 34.09 12.91
N PRO A 90 3.11 35.23 13.58
CA PRO A 90 4.18 36.13 13.12
C PRO A 90 5.54 35.42 13.01
N GLY A 91 5.91 34.64 14.03
CA GLY A 91 7.13 33.84 14.03
C GLY A 91 7.10 32.70 13.03
N MET A 92 5.95 32.03 12.87
CA MET A 92 5.79 30.96 11.87
C MET A 92 5.97 31.47 10.45
N ILE A 93 5.43 32.66 10.12
CA ILE A 93 5.59 33.29 8.81
C ILE A 93 7.08 33.58 8.53
N LYS A 94 7.77 34.22 9.49
CA LYS A 94 9.21 34.52 9.38
C LYS A 94 10.04 33.25 9.21
N ALA A 95 9.79 32.22 10.03
CA ALA A 95 10.49 30.95 9.94
C ALA A 95 10.25 30.22 8.62
N ALA A 96 9.00 30.20 8.12
CA ALA A 96 8.68 29.61 6.82
C ALA A 96 9.40 30.34 5.67
N ALA A 97 9.33 31.67 5.65
CA ALA A 97 10.03 32.49 4.66
C ALA A 97 11.55 32.21 4.65
N LYS A 98 12.17 32.14 5.84
CA LYS A 98 13.61 31.92 5.99
C LYS A 98 14.04 30.49 5.67
N LYS A 99 13.41 29.47 6.24
CA LYS A 99 13.80 28.04 6.07
C LYS A 99 13.43 27.48 4.70
N ILE A 100 12.27 27.83 4.16
CA ILE A 100 11.77 27.26 2.90
C ILE A 100 12.26 28.08 1.72
N TYR A 101 12.04 29.39 1.76
CA TYR A 101 12.24 30.28 0.60
C TYR A 101 13.52 31.11 0.66
N ARG A 102 14.27 31.06 1.78
CA ARG A 102 15.49 31.88 2.01
C ARG A 102 15.21 33.39 1.89
N LEU A 103 14.02 33.81 2.29
CA LEU A 103 13.58 35.20 2.31
C LEU A 103 13.64 35.74 3.74
N GLU A 104 14.12 36.98 3.88
CA GLU A 104 14.01 37.73 5.13
C GLU A 104 12.79 38.66 5.02
N VAL A 105 11.85 38.50 5.95
CA VAL A 105 10.57 39.20 5.92
C VAL A 105 10.27 39.85 7.28
N GLU A 106 9.70 41.04 7.23
CA GLU A 106 9.10 41.71 8.37
C GLU A 106 7.60 41.45 8.38
N VAL A 107 7.04 41.15 9.55
CA VAL A 107 5.62 40.78 9.69
C VAL A 107 4.97 41.71 10.70
N GLU A 108 3.97 42.46 10.27
CA GLU A 108 3.19 43.37 11.10
C GLU A 108 1.74 42.91 11.18
N GLN A 109 1.19 42.81 12.39
CA GLN A 109 -0.23 42.52 12.56
C GLN A 109 -1.06 43.80 12.36
N VAL A 110 -2.01 43.76 11.42
CA VAL A 110 -2.89 44.90 11.11
C VAL A 110 -4.27 44.69 11.74
N THR A 111 -4.75 45.67 12.48
CA THR A 111 -6.13 45.71 12.99
C THR A 111 -7.08 46.18 11.88
N ASN A 112 -7.90 45.27 11.36
CA ASN A 112 -8.89 45.57 10.33
C ASN A 112 -10.28 45.74 10.95
N ASP A 113 -10.68 46.99 11.22
CA ASP A 113 -12.04 47.30 11.72
C ASP A 113 -13.14 47.18 10.65
N LYS A 114 -12.77 47.14 9.35
CA LYS A 114 -13.73 47.24 8.23
C LYS A 114 -14.31 45.92 7.72
N LEU A 115 -13.74 44.76 8.06
CA LEU A 115 -14.27 43.46 7.60
C LEU A 115 -15.47 42.97 8.44
N CYS A 116 -15.74 43.62 9.58
CA CYS A 116 -16.74 43.21 10.57
C CYS A 116 -17.97 44.14 10.64
N SER A 117 -18.10 45.11 9.73
CA SER A 117 -19.09 46.18 9.84
C SER A 117 -20.02 46.26 8.63
N GLU A 118 -20.81 45.23 8.35
CA GLU A 118 -22.14 45.41 7.73
C GLU A 118 -23.15 44.47 8.39
N GLY A 119 -24.22 45.09 8.91
CA GLY A 119 -25.09 44.50 9.92
C GLY A 119 -25.89 43.31 9.43
N THR A 120 -25.72 42.17 10.11
CA THR A 120 -26.79 41.30 10.64
C THR A 120 -26.12 40.25 11.55
N ASN A 121 -26.47 40.27 12.84
CA ASN A 121 -26.01 39.37 13.93
C ASN A 121 -24.49 39.27 14.20
N PRO A 122 -24.00 39.58 15.42
CA PRO A 122 -22.59 39.53 15.80
C PRO A 122 -22.14 38.08 16.09
N GLY A 123 -22.18 37.22 15.08
CA GLY A 123 -21.67 35.84 15.15
C GLY A 123 -20.30 35.72 14.49
N ASN A 124 -19.24 35.74 15.30
CA ASN A 124 -17.93 35.08 15.12
C ASN A 124 -17.35 35.00 13.69
N CYS A 125 -16.78 36.07 13.14
CA CYS A 125 -15.67 35.93 12.20
C CYS A 125 -14.43 36.57 12.80
N SER A 126 -13.69 35.80 13.60
CA SER A 126 -12.36 36.21 14.06
C SER A 126 -11.40 36.11 12.87
N CYS A 127 -10.93 37.24 12.37
CA CYS A 127 -9.93 37.30 11.31
C CYS A 127 -8.71 38.08 11.81
N LEU A 128 -7.53 37.46 11.71
CA LEU A 128 -6.26 38.14 11.94
C LEU A 128 -5.66 38.49 10.58
N THR A 129 -5.19 39.72 10.41
CA THR A 129 -4.53 40.16 9.18
C THR A 129 -3.08 40.48 9.48
N PHE A 130 -2.18 39.97 8.64
CA PHE A 130 -0.73 40.18 8.73
C PHE A 130 -0.23 40.81 7.42
N LEU A 131 0.48 41.92 7.54
CA LEU A 131 1.23 42.53 6.46
C LEU A 131 2.66 41.98 6.48
N ILE A 132 3.09 41.41 5.36
CA ILE A 132 4.41 40.80 5.20
C ILE A 132 5.17 41.68 4.21
N LYS A 133 6.26 42.30 4.69
CA LYS A 133 7.16 43.13 3.90
C LYS A 133 8.42 42.33 3.63
N GLU A 134 8.74 42.11 2.36
CA GLU A 134 9.99 41.45 1.98
C GLU A 134 11.14 42.46 2.03
N HIS A 135 12.23 42.14 2.74
CA HIS A 135 13.44 42.95 2.63
C HIS A 135 14.08 42.69 1.26
N GLU A 136 14.36 43.74 0.49
CA GLU A 136 14.97 43.63 -0.83
C GLU A 136 16.30 42.85 -0.75
N ASN A 137 16.27 41.56 -1.06
CA ASN A 137 17.45 40.84 -1.49
C ASN A 137 17.56 41.01 -3.00
N ALA A 138 18.56 41.78 -3.42
CA ALA A 138 18.95 41.91 -4.82
C ALA A 138 19.10 40.51 -5.44
N ASN A 139 18.41 40.29 -6.56
CA ASN A 139 18.41 39.09 -7.42
C ASN A 139 17.22 38.13 -7.29
N THR A 140 16.01 38.63 -7.51
CA THR A 140 15.07 37.92 -8.41
C THR A 140 14.14 38.94 -9.04
N THR A 141 14.54 39.48 -10.19
CA THR A 141 13.57 40.01 -11.15
C THR A 141 12.67 38.84 -11.53
N LYS A 142 11.50 38.71 -10.89
CA LYS A 142 10.38 37.96 -11.45
C LYS A 142 10.03 38.67 -12.75
N ALA A 143 10.69 38.28 -13.84
CA ALA A 143 10.19 38.53 -15.16
C ALA A 143 8.85 37.80 -15.24
N LEU A 144 7.75 38.50 -14.96
CA LEU A 144 6.45 38.01 -15.35
C LEU A 144 6.57 37.68 -16.85
N PRO A 145 6.14 36.48 -17.28
CA PRO A 145 5.99 36.24 -18.71
C PRO A 145 5.17 37.41 -19.28
N PRO A 146 5.55 37.97 -20.46
CA PRO A 146 4.88 39.11 -21.04
C PRO A 146 3.38 38.84 -21.02
N GLY A 147 2.66 39.71 -20.30
CA GLY A 147 1.28 39.49 -19.90
C GLY A 147 0.43 39.03 -21.08
N THR A 148 -0.39 38.02 -20.82
CA THR A 148 -1.53 37.71 -21.68
C THR A 148 -2.32 38.99 -21.94
N SER A 149 -2.70 39.19 -23.20
CA SER A 149 -3.45 40.37 -23.62
C SER A 149 -4.71 40.56 -22.79
N GLN A 150 -5.00 41.83 -22.52
CA GLN A 150 -6.17 42.32 -21.79
C GLN A 150 -7.35 42.63 -22.74
N SER A 151 -7.20 42.34 -24.04
CA SER A 151 -8.24 42.57 -25.03
C SER A 151 -9.09 41.32 -25.22
N PRO A 152 -10.42 41.38 -25.08
CA PRO A 152 -11.28 40.23 -25.40
C PRO A 152 -11.20 39.78 -26.87
N LEU A 153 -10.66 40.62 -27.77
CA LEU A 153 -10.59 40.37 -29.21
C LEU A 153 -9.48 39.42 -29.64
N ASP A 154 -8.46 39.18 -28.80
CA ASP A 154 -7.35 38.29 -29.12
C ASP A 154 -7.41 36.94 -28.38
N LEU A 155 -8.54 36.66 -27.72
CA LEU A 155 -8.83 35.37 -27.09
C LEU A 155 -8.67 34.24 -28.11
N ARG A 156 -7.72 33.34 -27.84
CA ARG A 156 -7.39 32.21 -28.73
C ARG A 156 -8.37 31.04 -28.62
N ILE A 157 -9.24 31.04 -27.62
CA ILE A 157 -10.23 30.00 -27.38
C ILE A 157 -11.63 30.60 -27.39
N SER A 158 -12.53 30.01 -28.19
CA SER A 158 -13.94 30.41 -28.18
C SER A 158 -14.63 29.89 -26.91
N ILE A 159 -15.69 30.59 -26.48
CA ILE A 159 -16.53 30.15 -25.35
C ILE A 159 -17.06 28.73 -25.58
N SER A 160 -17.47 28.41 -26.82
CA SER A 160 -17.94 27.07 -27.18
C SER A 160 -16.86 25.99 -27.01
N THR A 161 -15.62 26.30 -27.38
CA THR A 161 -14.48 25.38 -27.22
C THR A 161 -14.15 25.21 -25.74
N PHE A 162 -14.17 26.29 -24.96
CA PHE A 162 -13.95 26.26 -23.52
C PHE A 162 -15.02 25.42 -22.79
N CYS A 163 -16.31 25.58 -23.12
CA CYS A 163 -17.40 24.81 -22.53
C CYS A 163 -17.31 23.31 -22.81
N ARG A 164 -16.73 22.92 -23.94
CA ARG A 164 -16.46 21.53 -24.31
C ARG A 164 -15.20 20.98 -23.66
N ALA A 165 -14.17 21.82 -23.52
CA ALA A 165 -12.92 21.45 -22.86
C ALA A 165 -13.12 21.22 -21.36
N PHE A 166 -13.96 22.03 -20.71
CA PHE A 166 -14.26 21.92 -19.28
C PHE A 166 -15.77 21.68 -19.07
N PRO A 167 -16.27 20.45 -19.15
CA PRO A 167 -17.70 20.15 -19.07
C PRO A 167 -18.34 20.48 -17.72
N PHE A 168 -17.54 20.53 -16.66
CA PHE A 168 -17.98 20.74 -15.27
C PHE A 168 -17.47 22.08 -14.71
N HIS A 169 -17.70 23.17 -15.46
CA HIS A 169 -17.43 24.53 -15.02
C HIS A 169 -18.72 25.35 -14.86
N LEU A 170 -18.64 26.39 -14.04
CA LEU A 170 -19.72 27.33 -13.77
C LEU A 170 -19.13 28.74 -13.63
N MET A 171 -19.76 29.75 -14.22
CA MET A 171 -19.37 31.15 -14.04
C MET A 171 -20.57 31.96 -13.58
N PHE A 172 -20.41 32.81 -12.57
CA PHE A 172 -21.50 33.63 -12.02
C PHE A 172 -21.04 35.04 -11.63
N ASP A 173 -21.99 35.97 -11.65
CA ASP A 173 -21.78 37.39 -11.34
C ASP A 173 -21.93 37.71 -9.83
N PRO A 174 -21.75 38.98 -9.40
CA PRO A 174 -21.93 39.38 -8.01
C PRO A 174 -23.34 39.20 -7.46
N ASN A 175 -24.34 39.13 -8.34
CA ASN A 175 -25.74 38.88 -7.98
C ASN A 175 -26.07 37.38 -7.90
N MET A 176 -25.06 36.51 -7.99
CA MET A 176 -25.20 35.05 -8.04
C MET A 176 -26.01 34.56 -9.26
N LEU A 177 -26.01 35.32 -10.36
CA LEU A 177 -26.59 34.91 -11.64
C LEU A 177 -25.57 34.11 -12.43
N VAL A 178 -25.98 32.95 -12.94
CA VAL A 178 -25.13 32.08 -13.74
C VAL A 178 -24.97 32.66 -15.14
N LEU A 179 -23.75 33.03 -15.49
CA LEU A 179 -23.36 33.59 -16.79
C LEU A 179 -23.01 32.49 -17.80
N GLN A 180 -22.30 31.45 -17.34
CA GLN A 180 -21.79 30.38 -18.18
C GLN A 180 -21.85 29.03 -17.46
N LEU A 181 -22.12 27.97 -18.23
CA LEU A 181 -22.22 26.60 -17.77
C LEU A 181 -21.53 25.65 -18.75
N GLY A 182 -20.75 24.73 -18.20
CA GLY A 182 -20.16 23.62 -18.94
C GLY A 182 -21.20 22.65 -19.45
N GLU A 183 -20.85 21.93 -20.53
CA GLU A 183 -21.80 21.08 -21.22
C GLU A 183 -22.23 19.85 -20.39
N GLY A 184 -21.33 19.31 -19.56
CA GLY A 184 -21.66 18.22 -18.63
C GLY A 184 -22.66 18.66 -17.55
N LEU A 185 -22.44 19.84 -16.97
CA LEU A 185 -23.37 20.44 -16.01
C LEU A 185 -24.72 20.79 -16.64
N ARG A 186 -24.73 21.31 -17.87
CA ARG A 186 -25.96 21.63 -18.60
C ARG A 186 -26.80 20.39 -18.88
N LYS A 187 -26.18 19.27 -19.25
CA LYS A 187 -26.86 17.97 -19.41
C LYS A 187 -27.50 17.51 -18.10
N GLN A 188 -26.82 17.67 -16.97
CA GLN A 188 -27.32 17.23 -15.67
C GLN A 188 -28.51 18.06 -15.19
N LEU A 189 -28.44 19.38 -15.34
CA LEU A 189 -29.50 20.30 -14.90
C LEU A 189 -30.72 20.33 -15.82
N ARG A 190 -30.67 19.69 -17.01
CA ARG A 190 -31.74 19.70 -18.03
C ARG A 190 -32.31 21.09 -18.31
N CYS A 191 -31.48 22.13 -18.22
CA CYS A 191 -31.93 23.52 -18.35
C CYS A 191 -32.02 23.94 -19.81
N ASP A 192 -33.13 24.59 -20.17
CA ASP A 192 -33.30 25.26 -21.46
C ASP A 192 -32.31 26.42 -21.60
N ALA A 193 -31.77 26.58 -22.82
CA ALA A 193 -30.71 27.56 -23.12
C ALA A 193 -31.09 29.04 -22.86
N HIS A 194 -32.38 29.34 -22.60
CA HIS A 194 -32.91 30.69 -22.49
C HIS A 194 -33.36 31.07 -21.07
N LYS A 195 -33.26 30.16 -20.09
CA LYS A 195 -33.65 30.44 -18.69
C LYS A 195 -32.47 31.10 -17.96
N THR A 196 -32.70 32.27 -17.39
CA THR A 196 -31.74 32.88 -16.45
C THR A 196 -31.72 32.05 -15.17
N LEU A 197 -30.57 31.49 -14.83
CA LEU A 197 -30.40 30.63 -13.66
C LEU A 197 -29.73 31.41 -12.53
N LYS A 198 -30.26 31.31 -11.32
CA LYS A 198 -29.54 31.73 -10.11
C LYS A 198 -28.76 30.55 -9.55
N PHE A 199 -27.59 30.83 -9.00
CA PHE A 199 -26.74 29.81 -8.38
C PHE A 199 -27.51 28.98 -7.35
N GLN A 200 -28.26 29.65 -6.46
CA GLN A 200 -28.96 29.02 -5.33
C GLN A 200 -30.10 28.10 -5.74
N ASP A 201 -30.66 28.29 -6.94
CA ASP A 201 -31.74 27.46 -7.48
C ASP A 201 -31.18 26.13 -8.01
N CYS A 202 -29.95 26.13 -8.53
CA CYS A 202 -29.34 24.98 -9.18
C CYS A 202 -28.29 24.27 -8.30
N PHE A 203 -27.68 24.97 -7.34
CA PHE A 203 -26.51 24.50 -6.62
C PHE A 203 -26.56 24.83 -5.13
N ASP A 204 -26.00 23.92 -4.33
CA ASP A 204 -25.62 24.16 -2.93
C ASP A 204 -24.11 24.05 -2.76
N ILE A 205 -23.53 24.91 -1.93
CA ILE A 205 -22.14 24.76 -1.48
C ILE A 205 -22.13 23.79 -0.30
N VAL A 206 -21.58 22.60 -0.50
CA VAL A 206 -21.42 21.57 0.54
C VAL A 206 -20.18 21.83 1.39
N SER A 207 -19.09 22.22 0.73
CA SER A 207 -17.84 22.59 1.39
C SER A 207 -17.20 23.77 0.66
N PRO A 208 -16.62 24.74 1.38
CA PRO A 208 -16.74 24.94 2.81
C PRO A 208 -18.17 25.34 3.22
N LYS A 209 -18.54 25.12 4.49
CA LYS A 209 -19.88 25.51 5.00
C LYS A 209 -19.96 27.04 5.11
N ILE A 210 -20.35 27.69 4.02
CA ILE A 210 -20.56 29.13 3.94
C ILE A 210 -21.91 29.44 3.28
N SER A 211 -22.46 30.62 3.55
CA SER A 211 -23.59 31.13 2.79
C SER A 211 -23.19 31.34 1.33
N ALA A 212 -24.05 30.95 0.39
CA ALA A 212 -23.83 31.11 -1.04
C ALA A 212 -24.06 32.56 -1.50
N THR A 213 -23.14 33.46 -1.10
CA THR A 213 -23.06 34.86 -1.55
C THR A 213 -21.68 35.16 -2.11
N PHE A 214 -21.61 36.10 -3.06
CA PHE A 214 -20.39 36.41 -3.81
C PHE A 214 -19.22 36.78 -2.89
N GLU A 215 -19.46 37.67 -1.92
CA GLU A 215 -18.45 38.11 -0.96
C GLU A 215 -17.89 36.98 -0.10
N ARG A 216 -18.77 36.07 0.37
CA ARG A 216 -18.36 34.94 1.22
C ARG A 216 -17.52 33.93 0.44
N VAL A 217 -17.81 33.76 -0.84
CA VAL A 217 -16.99 32.95 -1.74
C VAL A 217 -15.61 33.60 -1.95
N LEU A 218 -15.55 34.91 -2.18
CA LEU A 218 -14.28 35.62 -2.37
C LEU A 218 -13.33 35.52 -1.18
N LEU A 219 -13.86 35.41 0.04
CA LEU A 219 -13.07 35.21 1.25
C LEU A 219 -12.47 33.80 1.36
N ARG A 220 -12.89 32.86 0.52
CA ARG A 220 -12.55 31.42 0.59
C ARG A 220 -11.97 30.85 -0.70
N LEU A 221 -11.51 31.68 -1.63
CA LEU A 221 -10.99 31.26 -2.95
C LEU A 221 -9.81 30.27 -2.90
N SER A 222 -9.01 30.32 -1.84
CA SER A 222 -7.91 29.38 -1.58
C SER A 222 -8.39 27.98 -1.21
N THR A 223 -9.59 27.86 -0.64
CA THR A 223 -10.15 26.57 -0.22
C THR A 223 -10.79 25.82 -1.39
N PRO A 224 -10.61 24.49 -1.48
CA PRO A 224 -11.34 23.70 -2.45
C PRO A 224 -12.84 23.69 -2.13
N PHE A 225 -13.66 23.91 -3.15
CA PHE A 225 -15.11 23.91 -3.05
C PHE A 225 -15.68 22.56 -3.49
N VAL A 226 -16.72 22.12 -2.79
CA VAL A 226 -17.60 21.03 -3.23
C VAL A 226 -18.98 21.62 -3.40
N ILE A 227 -19.47 21.62 -4.63
CA ILE A 227 -20.84 22.05 -4.95
C ILE A 227 -21.70 20.83 -5.28
N ARG A 228 -22.96 20.89 -4.91
CA ARG A 228 -23.95 19.84 -5.17
C ARG A 228 -25.04 20.39 -6.06
N THR A 229 -25.43 19.62 -7.09
CA THR A 229 -26.55 19.97 -7.98
C THR A 229 -27.89 19.71 -7.31
N LYS A 230 -28.83 20.66 -7.42
CA LYS A 230 -30.25 20.46 -7.10
C LYS A 230 -30.99 19.93 -8.33
N LEU A 231 -31.89 18.98 -8.10
CA LEU A 231 -32.86 18.53 -9.10
C LEU A 231 -34.22 19.17 -8.75
N GLU A 232 -34.94 19.69 -9.74
CA GLU A 232 -36.32 20.15 -9.53
C GLU A 232 -37.19 18.93 -9.14
N ASP A 233 -37.88 19.03 -8.00
CA ASP A 233 -38.71 17.97 -7.40
C ASP A 233 -39.78 17.49 -8.39
N SER A 234 -39.68 16.25 -8.87
CA SER A 234 -40.80 15.58 -9.54
C SER A 234 -40.85 14.06 -9.34
N ASP A 235 -39.77 13.37 -8.97
CA ASP A 235 -39.83 11.91 -8.73
C ASP A 235 -39.02 11.51 -7.49
N SER A 236 -39.73 10.94 -6.51
CA SER A 236 -39.26 10.48 -5.20
C SER A 236 -38.30 9.29 -5.22
N GLU A 237 -37.89 8.80 -6.40
CA GLU A 237 -36.98 7.65 -6.57
C GLU A 237 -35.50 8.03 -6.83
N SER A 238 -35.12 9.32 -6.84
CA SER A 238 -33.88 9.77 -7.51
C SER A 238 -32.72 10.28 -6.63
N LYS A 239 -32.50 9.74 -5.42
CA LYS A 239 -31.31 10.11 -4.61
C LYS A 239 -29.98 9.88 -5.35
N ASP A 240 -29.93 8.92 -6.28
CA ASP A 240 -28.73 8.58 -7.05
C ASP A 240 -28.37 9.58 -8.17
N LYS A 241 -29.23 10.55 -8.47
CA LYS A 241 -28.97 11.56 -9.53
C LYS A 241 -28.28 12.82 -9.01
N VAL A 242 -28.16 12.97 -7.69
CA VAL A 242 -27.47 14.12 -7.08
C VAL A 242 -25.98 13.99 -7.36
N MET A 243 -25.40 15.03 -7.97
CA MET A 243 -23.98 15.06 -8.29
C MET A 243 -23.26 16.07 -7.41
N GLU A 244 -22.15 15.63 -6.81
CA GLU A 244 -21.18 16.51 -6.17
C GLU A 244 -20.00 16.73 -7.10
N ILE A 245 -19.53 17.96 -7.13
CA ILE A 245 -18.44 18.41 -7.99
C ILE A 245 -17.45 19.13 -7.10
N LYS A 246 -16.22 18.63 -7.09
CA LYS A 246 -15.12 19.23 -6.33
C LYS A 246 -14.25 20.04 -7.28
N GLY A 247 -13.91 21.24 -6.87
CA GLY A 247 -13.18 22.16 -7.71
C GLY A 247 -12.66 23.38 -6.97
N GLN A 248 -12.19 24.36 -7.72
CA GLN A 248 -11.70 25.62 -7.22
C GLN A 248 -12.49 26.77 -7.81
N MET A 249 -12.70 27.82 -7.00
CA MET A 249 -13.28 29.08 -7.45
C MET A 249 -12.17 30.09 -7.72
N ILE A 250 -12.25 30.75 -8.87
CA ILE A 250 -11.26 31.69 -9.38
C ILE A 250 -11.98 33.01 -9.66
N HIS A 251 -11.48 34.09 -9.09
CA HIS A 251 -12.00 35.42 -9.35
C HIS A 251 -11.44 35.94 -10.68
N VAL A 252 -12.33 36.40 -11.56
CA VAL A 252 -12.00 36.98 -12.87
C VAL A 252 -12.28 38.49 -12.78
N PRO A 253 -11.25 39.32 -12.54
CA PRO A 253 -11.44 40.75 -12.26
C PRO A 253 -11.99 41.53 -13.46
N GLU A 254 -11.70 41.11 -14.69
CA GLU A 254 -12.09 41.79 -15.93
C GLU A 254 -13.62 41.82 -16.11
N SER A 255 -14.30 40.75 -15.68
CA SER A 255 -15.76 40.61 -15.73
C SER A 255 -16.42 40.68 -14.34
N ASN A 256 -15.65 40.94 -13.29
CA ASN A 256 -16.10 40.95 -11.88
C ASN A 256 -16.96 39.73 -11.55
N SER A 257 -16.48 38.54 -11.88
CA SER A 257 -17.23 37.29 -11.81
C SER A 257 -16.38 36.19 -11.20
N ILE A 258 -17.01 35.10 -10.77
CA ILE A 258 -16.30 33.93 -10.25
C ILE A 258 -16.50 32.76 -11.21
N LEU A 259 -15.38 32.17 -11.62
CA LEU A 259 -15.31 30.93 -12.39
C LEU A 259 -15.00 29.77 -11.44
N PHE A 260 -15.89 28.80 -11.39
CA PHE A 260 -15.67 27.51 -10.75
C PHE A 260 -15.22 26.50 -11.81
N LEU A 261 -14.06 25.86 -11.58
CA LEU A 261 -13.57 24.72 -12.33
C LEU A 261 -13.49 23.52 -11.42
N GLY A 262 -14.15 22.42 -11.78
CA GLY A 262 -14.13 21.21 -10.98
C GLY A 262 -14.38 19.96 -11.78
N SER A 263 -14.37 18.84 -11.06
CA SER A 263 -14.59 17.50 -11.58
C SER A 263 -15.60 16.77 -10.68
N PRO A 264 -16.45 15.89 -11.24
CA PRO A 264 -17.39 15.11 -10.44
C PRO A 264 -16.67 14.25 -9.40
N CYS A 265 -17.22 14.18 -8.18
CA CYS A 265 -16.75 13.28 -7.13
C CYS A 265 -17.26 11.86 -7.42
N VAL A 266 -16.54 11.11 -8.25
CA VAL A 266 -16.89 9.74 -8.67
C VAL A 266 -15.63 8.88 -8.74
N ASP A 267 -15.63 7.75 -8.04
CA ASP A 267 -14.48 6.84 -7.99
C ASP A 267 -14.71 5.54 -8.77
N LYS A 268 -15.96 5.28 -9.20
CA LYS A 268 -16.37 4.04 -9.88
C LYS A 268 -17.17 4.32 -11.13
N LEU A 269 -17.05 3.44 -12.12
CA LEU A 269 -17.79 3.56 -13.38
C LEU A 269 -19.31 3.41 -13.15
N ASP A 270 -19.71 2.53 -12.24
CA ASP A 270 -21.12 2.28 -11.89
C ASP A 270 -21.81 3.53 -11.31
N GLU A 271 -21.09 4.32 -10.50
CA GLU A 271 -21.60 5.57 -9.92
C GLU A 271 -21.77 6.67 -10.98
N LEU A 272 -20.87 6.70 -11.97
CA LEU A 272 -20.95 7.63 -13.10
C LEU A 272 -22.22 7.35 -13.93
N MET A 273 -22.46 6.08 -14.25
CA MET A 273 -23.65 5.64 -14.98
C MET A 273 -24.93 5.89 -14.18
N GLY A 274 -24.92 5.64 -12.86
CA GLY A 274 -26.05 5.92 -11.97
C GLY A 274 -26.49 7.40 -11.99
N ARG A 275 -25.53 8.31 -12.21
CA ARG A 275 -25.77 9.76 -12.32
C ARG A 275 -26.13 10.22 -13.74
N GLY A 276 -26.20 9.32 -14.71
CA GLY A 276 -26.52 9.64 -16.12
C GLY A 276 -25.35 10.22 -16.92
N LEU A 277 -24.12 10.09 -16.42
CA LEU A 277 -22.90 10.52 -17.10
C LEU A 277 -22.18 9.32 -17.71
N HIS A 278 -21.42 9.59 -18.77
CA HIS A 278 -20.56 8.61 -19.40
C HIS A 278 -19.10 8.98 -19.20
N LEU A 279 -18.20 8.00 -19.36
CA LEU A 279 -16.76 8.26 -19.34
C LEU A 279 -16.34 9.24 -20.45
N SER A 280 -17.11 9.38 -21.53
CA SER A 280 -16.88 10.39 -22.57
C SER A 280 -17.19 11.82 -22.14
N ASP A 281 -17.97 12.01 -21.07
CA ASP A 281 -18.26 13.34 -20.51
C ASP A 281 -17.13 13.84 -19.58
N ILE A 282 -16.20 12.96 -19.16
CA ILE A 282 -15.00 13.33 -18.41
C ILE A 282 -13.83 13.56 -19.40
N PRO A 283 -13.28 14.78 -19.50
CA PRO A 283 -12.20 15.09 -20.43
C PRO A 283 -10.96 14.24 -20.21
N ILE A 284 -10.17 14.03 -21.28
CA ILE A 284 -8.93 13.24 -21.21
C ILE A 284 -7.82 13.86 -20.34
N HIS A 285 -7.88 15.16 -20.10
CA HIS A 285 -6.91 15.88 -19.26
C HIS A 285 -7.36 15.94 -17.79
N ASP A 286 -8.56 15.45 -17.49
CA ASP A 286 -9.07 15.39 -16.13
C ASP A 286 -8.56 14.11 -15.46
N ALA A 287 -7.83 14.28 -14.35
CA ALA A 287 -7.24 13.18 -13.60
C ALA A 287 -8.29 12.20 -13.04
N THR A 288 -9.53 12.63 -12.82
CA THR A 288 -10.62 11.75 -12.38
C THR A 288 -10.87 10.61 -13.39
N ARG A 289 -10.62 10.85 -14.69
CA ARG A 289 -10.72 9.81 -15.72
C ARG A 289 -9.77 8.65 -15.45
N ASP A 290 -8.52 8.96 -15.13
CA ASP A 290 -7.49 7.96 -14.85
C ASP A 290 -7.78 7.23 -13.53
N VAL A 291 -8.26 7.94 -12.51
CA VAL A 291 -8.67 7.34 -11.23
C VAL A 291 -9.76 6.29 -11.43
N ILE A 292 -10.81 6.61 -12.19
CA ILE A 292 -11.91 5.67 -12.50
C ILE A 292 -11.37 4.44 -13.26
N LEU A 293 -10.49 4.65 -14.24
CA LEU A 293 -9.90 3.56 -15.04
C LEU A 293 -8.99 2.65 -14.19
N VAL A 294 -8.18 3.23 -13.29
CA VAL A 294 -7.34 2.47 -12.36
C VAL A 294 -8.20 1.66 -11.39
N GLY A 295 -9.31 2.22 -10.91
CA GLY A 295 -10.27 1.51 -10.06
C GLY A 295 -10.85 0.27 -10.74
N GLU A 296 -11.28 0.39 -12.00
CA GLU A 296 -11.79 -0.74 -12.79
C GLU A 296 -10.69 -1.77 -13.12
N GLN A 297 -9.48 -1.32 -13.44
CA GLN A 297 -8.35 -2.21 -13.68
C GLN A 297 -8.00 -3.01 -12.41
N ALA A 298 -7.98 -2.36 -11.23
CA ALA A 298 -7.73 -3.02 -9.96
C ALA A 298 -8.81 -4.07 -9.65
N LYS A 299 -10.09 -3.75 -9.89
CA LYS A 299 -11.22 -4.67 -9.74
C LYS A 299 -11.09 -5.90 -10.64
N ALA A 300 -10.69 -5.70 -11.90
CA ALA A 300 -10.48 -6.80 -12.85
C ALA A 300 -9.27 -7.68 -12.46
N GLN A 301 -8.20 -7.07 -11.93
CA GLN A 301 -6.99 -7.78 -11.52
C GLN A 301 -7.14 -8.52 -10.19
N ASP A 302 -8.02 -8.10 -9.28
CA ASP A 302 -8.20 -8.74 -7.97
C ASP A 302 -8.57 -10.23 -8.10
N GLY A 303 -9.48 -10.56 -9.02
CA GLY A 303 -9.87 -11.95 -9.29
C GLY A 303 -8.76 -12.80 -9.91
N LEU A 304 -7.84 -12.18 -10.67
CA LEU A 304 -6.67 -12.86 -11.20
C LEU A 304 -5.61 -13.07 -10.11
N LYS A 305 -5.34 -12.03 -9.32
CA LYS A 305 -4.38 -12.06 -8.21
C LYS A 305 -4.70 -13.19 -7.23
N LYS A 306 -5.95 -13.28 -6.77
CA LYS A 306 -6.41 -14.38 -5.89
C LYS A 306 -6.18 -15.77 -6.48
N ARG A 307 -6.39 -15.93 -7.79
CA ARG A 307 -6.15 -17.21 -8.48
C ARG A 307 -4.65 -17.52 -8.59
N MET A 308 -3.83 -16.50 -8.86
CA MET A 308 -2.37 -16.65 -8.89
C MET A 308 -1.82 -17.02 -7.51
N ASP A 309 -2.29 -16.38 -6.45
CA ASP A 309 -1.87 -16.68 -5.07
C ASP A 309 -2.24 -18.13 -4.69
N LYS A 310 -3.45 -18.58 -5.04
CA LYS A 310 -3.88 -19.97 -4.80
C LYS A 310 -3.06 -20.99 -5.60
N LEU A 311 -2.76 -20.68 -6.87
CA LEU A 311 -1.94 -21.54 -7.71
C LEU A 311 -0.51 -21.63 -7.18
N LYS A 312 0.07 -20.51 -6.75
CA LYS A 312 1.40 -20.47 -6.15
C LYS A 312 1.47 -21.32 -4.89
N ALA A 313 0.50 -21.19 -3.98
CA ALA A 313 0.44 -22.00 -2.77
C ALA A 313 0.32 -23.50 -3.10
N THR A 314 -0.48 -23.86 -4.10
CA THR A 314 -0.62 -25.26 -4.56
C THR A 314 0.69 -25.78 -5.14
N LEU A 315 1.40 -24.95 -5.92
CA LEU A 315 2.69 -25.29 -6.51
C LEU A 315 3.77 -25.47 -5.44
N GLU A 316 3.78 -24.63 -4.40
CA GLU A 316 4.69 -24.78 -3.26
C GLU A 316 4.43 -26.08 -2.49
N CYS A 317 3.17 -26.40 -2.18
CA CYS A 317 2.81 -27.66 -1.51
C CYS A 317 3.18 -28.89 -2.35
N THR A 318 2.89 -28.87 -3.65
CA THR A 318 3.23 -29.99 -4.55
C THR A 318 4.75 -30.15 -4.71
N HIS A 319 5.50 -29.05 -4.75
CA HIS A 319 6.95 -29.09 -4.76
C HIS A 319 7.51 -29.70 -3.46
N GLN A 320 6.99 -29.31 -2.30
CA GLN A 320 7.39 -29.90 -1.01
C GLN A 320 7.11 -31.41 -0.96
N ALA A 321 5.90 -31.84 -1.37
CA ALA A 321 5.54 -33.26 -1.42
C ALA A 321 6.46 -34.05 -2.37
N LEU A 322 6.81 -33.47 -3.52
CA LEU A 322 7.75 -34.09 -4.47
C LEU A 322 9.15 -34.26 -3.87
N GLU A 323 9.65 -33.26 -3.14
CA GLU A 323 10.96 -33.35 -2.48
C GLU A 323 10.95 -34.39 -1.35
N GLU A 324 9.85 -34.52 -0.59
CA GLU A 324 9.67 -35.59 0.39
C GLU A 324 9.67 -36.98 -0.26
N GLU A 325 8.97 -37.13 -1.40
CA GLU A 325 8.91 -38.39 -2.14
C GLU A 325 10.28 -38.77 -2.71
N LYS A 326 10.99 -37.80 -3.32
CA LYS A 326 12.38 -37.99 -3.77
C LYS A 326 13.28 -38.45 -2.63
N LYS A 327 13.18 -37.83 -1.45
CA LYS A 327 13.96 -38.21 -0.28
C LYS A 327 13.68 -39.66 0.12
N LYS A 328 12.40 -40.06 0.20
CA LYS A 328 12.02 -41.46 0.48
C LYS A 328 12.58 -42.44 -0.55
N THR A 329 12.58 -42.09 -1.84
CA THR A 329 13.18 -42.93 -2.89
C THR A 329 14.69 -43.09 -2.70
N VAL A 330 15.40 -42.00 -2.37
CA VAL A 330 16.84 -42.04 -2.11
C VAL A 330 17.15 -42.86 -0.85
N ASP A 331 16.42 -42.64 0.24
CA ASP A 331 16.58 -43.39 1.50
C ASP A 331 16.35 -44.90 1.27
N LEU A 332 15.36 -45.27 0.45
CA LEU A 332 15.11 -46.67 0.08
C LEU A 332 16.27 -47.27 -0.72
N LEU A 333 16.83 -46.54 -1.69
CA LEU A 333 17.98 -47.02 -2.46
C LEU A 333 19.22 -47.24 -1.58
N ILE A 334 19.47 -46.33 -0.63
CA ILE A 334 20.57 -46.45 0.35
C ILE A 334 20.32 -47.60 1.34
N SER A 335 19.06 -47.94 1.63
CA SER A 335 18.77 -49.09 2.51
C SER A 335 19.13 -50.44 1.88
N ILE A 336 19.18 -50.52 0.55
CA ILE A 336 19.47 -51.75 -0.20
C ILE A 336 20.96 -51.79 -0.59
N PHE A 337 21.49 -50.69 -1.12
CA PHE A 337 22.85 -50.63 -1.66
C PHE A 337 23.76 -49.70 -0.83
N PRO A 338 25.08 -49.92 -0.82
CA PRO A 338 26.02 -48.95 -0.25
C PRO A 338 25.83 -47.57 -0.88
N GLU A 339 26.05 -46.51 -0.08
CA GLU A 339 25.74 -45.13 -0.47
C GLU A 339 26.34 -44.71 -1.82
N GLU A 340 27.60 -45.07 -2.10
CA GLU A 340 28.25 -44.78 -3.39
C GLU A 340 27.54 -45.43 -4.57
N VAL A 341 27.05 -46.67 -4.39
CA VAL A 341 26.36 -47.44 -5.43
C VAL A 341 24.95 -46.90 -5.63
N ALA A 342 24.24 -46.60 -4.53
CA ALA A 342 22.91 -45.99 -4.56
C ALA A 342 22.90 -44.64 -5.29
N GLN A 343 23.92 -43.80 -5.05
CA GLN A 343 24.06 -42.51 -5.74
C GLN A 343 24.31 -42.68 -7.25
N GLN A 344 25.17 -43.62 -7.65
CA GLN A 344 25.44 -43.89 -9.08
C GLN A 344 24.17 -44.41 -9.78
N LEU A 345 23.44 -45.33 -9.16
CA LEU A 345 22.18 -45.86 -9.70
C LEU A 345 21.10 -44.77 -9.79
N TRP A 346 20.98 -43.91 -8.77
CA TRP A 346 20.03 -42.80 -8.78
C TRP A 346 20.30 -41.79 -9.91
N GLN A 347 21.57 -41.59 -10.25
CA GLN A 347 21.99 -40.75 -11.38
C GLN A 347 21.88 -41.46 -12.74
N GLY A 348 21.41 -42.70 -12.79
CA GLY A 348 21.30 -43.49 -14.02
C GLY A 348 22.65 -43.96 -14.57
N GLN A 349 23.71 -43.95 -13.77
CA GLN A 349 25.04 -44.40 -14.16
C GLN A 349 25.16 -45.92 -14.04
N GLN A 350 25.94 -46.53 -14.94
CA GLN A 350 26.26 -47.96 -14.85
C GLN A 350 27.29 -48.22 -13.75
N VAL A 351 26.96 -49.12 -12.82
CA VAL A 351 27.86 -49.55 -11.74
C VAL A 351 28.75 -50.69 -12.25
N GLN A 352 30.06 -50.45 -12.29
CA GLN A 352 31.04 -51.46 -12.71
C GLN A 352 31.41 -52.39 -11.55
N ALA A 353 31.68 -53.66 -11.86
CA ALA A 353 32.16 -54.62 -10.88
C ALA A 353 33.50 -54.17 -10.27
N ARG A 354 33.61 -54.24 -8.94
CA ARG A 354 34.82 -53.86 -8.20
C ARG A 354 35.40 -55.07 -7.46
N LYS A 355 36.72 -55.15 -7.42
CA LYS A 355 37.46 -56.09 -6.57
C LYS A 355 37.80 -55.43 -5.24
N PHE A 356 37.57 -56.12 -4.14
CA PHE A 356 37.94 -55.70 -2.80
C PHE A 356 38.86 -56.76 -2.19
N ASP A 357 40.03 -56.35 -1.66
CA ASP A 357 41.04 -57.27 -1.15
C ASP A 357 40.88 -57.54 0.36
N ASP A 358 40.62 -56.50 1.17
CA ASP A 358 40.51 -56.58 2.64
C ASP A 358 39.05 -56.62 3.11
N VAL A 359 38.38 -57.76 2.90
CA VAL A 359 36.98 -57.98 3.30
C VAL A 359 36.87 -59.21 4.19
N THR A 360 36.11 -59.11 5.29
CA THR A 360 35.75 -60.28 6.12
C THR A 360 34.26 -60.52 6.03
N MET A 361 33.89 -61.76 5.74
CA MET A 361 32.50 -62.21 5.66
C MET A 361 32.17 -63.11 6.85
N LEU A 362 30.93 -63.03 7.31
CA LEU A 362 30.32 -63.94 8.27
C LEU A 362 29.10 -64.57 7.61
N PHE A 363 28.95 -65.88 7.77
CA PHE A 363 27.80 -66.63 7.27
C PHE A 363 27.14 -67.29 8.46
N SER A 364 25.87 -66.99 8.69
CA SER A 364 25.10 -67.70 9.69
C SER A 364 24.07 -68.63 9.07
N ASP A 365 23.71 -69.67 9.81
CA ASP A 365 22.63 -70.58 9.46
C ASP A 365 21.85 -71.02 10.72
N ILE A 366 20.54 -71.24 10.59
CA ILE A 366 19.68 -71.64 11.71
C ILE A 366 19.66 -73.17 11.81
N VAL A 367 20.10 -73.69 12.95
CA VAL A 367 20.19 -75.13 13.17
C VAL A 367 18.78 -75.73 13.21
N GLY A 368 18.51 -76.67 12.30
CA GLY A 368 17.25 -77.41 12.27
C GLY A 368 16.08 -76.63 11.66
N PHE A 369 16.34 -75.55 10.92
CA PHE A 369 15.31 -74.72 10.29
C PHE A 369 14.29 -75.50 9.45
N THR A 370 14.75 -76.50 8.68
CA THR A 370 13.86 -77.36 7.88
C THR A 370 12.84 -78.09 8.75
N ALA A 371 13.22 -78.53 9.95
CA ALA A 371 12.32 -79.21 10.88
C ALA A 371 11.30 -78.22 11.49
N ILE A 372 11.76 -77.01 11.84
CA ILE A 372 10.88 -75.92 12.33
C ILE A 372 9.83 -75.58 11.27
N CYS A 373 10.23 -75.43 10.00
CA CYS A 373 9.31 -75.14 8.90
C CYS A 373 8.29 -76.27 8.65
N ALA A 374 8.66 -77.52 8.90
CA ALA A 374 7.78 -78.66 8.73
C ALA A 374 6.74 -78.80 9.86
N GLN A 375 7.03 -78.27 11.05
CA GLN A 375 6.22 -78.44 12.25
C GLN A 375 5.38 -77.20 12.61
N CYS A 376 5.74 -76.01 12.11
CA CYS A 376 5.12 -74.74 12.46
C CYS A 376 4.33 -74.14 11.29
N THR A 377 3.43 -73.21 11.58
CA THR A 377 2.74 -72.48 10.51
C THR A 377 3.69 -71.48 9.82
N PRO A 378 3.52 -71.22 8.51
CA PRO A 378 4.36 -70.25 7.80
C PRO A 378 4.40 -68.87 8.45
N MET A 379 3.28 -68.40 8.99
CA MET A 379 3.21 -67.11 9.69
C MET A 379 4.07 -67.06 10.96
N GLN A 380 4.12 -68.15 11.73
CA GLN A 380 4.96 -68.23 12.94
C GLN A 380 6.45 -68.23 12.57
N VAL A 381 6.83 -68.95 11.51
CA VAL A 381 8.21 -68.97 11.02
C VAL A 381 8.63 -67.58 10.51
N ILE A 382 7.79 -66.90 9.74
CA ILE A 382 8.06 -65.55 9.25
C ILE A 382 8.19 -64.56 10.41
N SER A 383 7.31 -64.64 11.41
CA SER A 383 7.38 -63.77 12.59
C SER A 383 8.70 -63.95 13.34
N MET A 384 9.12 -65.20 13.55
CA MET A 384 10.39 -65.54 14.19
C MET A 384 11.60 -65.00 13.40
N LEU A 385 11.64 -65.22 12.08
CA LEU A 385 12.71 -64.71 11.23
C LEU A 385 12.78 -63.18 11.23
N ASN A 386 11.62 -62.51 11.14
CA ASN A 386 11.56 -61.05 11.21
C ASN A 386 12.09 -60.53 12.55
N GLU A 387 11.76 -61.18 13.67
CA GLU A 387 12.24 -60.78 14.99
C GLU A 387 13.76 -60.94 15.14
N LEU A 388 14.31 -62.06 14.64
CA LEU A 388 15.73 -62.35 14.68
C LEU A 388 16.53 -61.40 13.78
N TYR A 389 16.11 -61.27 12.51
CA TYR A 389 16.81 -60.42 11.55
C TYR A 389 16.67 -58.93 11.87
N THR A 390 15.56 -58.47 12.45
CA THR A 390 15.46 -57.08 12.90
C THR A 390 16.50 -56.76 13.99
N ARG A 391 16.75 -57.69 14.91
CA ARG A 391 17.79 -57.53 15.94
C ARG A 391 19.20 -57.54 15.34
N PHE A 392 19.46 -58.43 14.39
CA PHE A 392 20.75 -58.47 13.68
C PHE A 392 20.98 -57.20 12.84
N ASP A 393 19.97 -56.75 12.09
CA ASP A 393 20.02 -55.55 11.26
C ASP A 393 20.30 -54.30 12.11
N HIS A 394 19.67 -54.21 13.28
CA HIS A 394 19.97 -53.15 14.26
C HIS A 394 21.45 -53.18 14.64
N GLN A 395 22.00 -54.35 14.98
CA GLN A 395 23.41 -54.49 15.36
C GLN A 395 24.39 -54.20 14.23
N CYS A 396 24.04 -54.51 12.98
CA CYS A 396 24.80 -54.11 11.79
C CYS A 396 24.97 -52.58 11.71
N GLY A 397 23.93 -51.83 12.06
CA GLY A 397 23.98 -50.36 12.15
C GLY A 397 24.95 -49.85 13.22
N PHE A 398 25.00 -50.48 14.41
CA PHE A 398 25.92 -50.06 15.49
C PHE A 398 27.38 -50.37 15.20
N LEU A 399 27.64 -51.50 14.55
CA LEU A 399 29.00 -51.95 14.25
C LEU A 399 29.52 -51.44 12.89
N ASP A 400 28.70 -50.71 12.13
CA ASP A 400 28.99 -50.23 10.77
C ASP A 400 29.42 -51.39 9.85
N ILE A 401 28.58 -52.43 9.76
CA ILE A 401 28.80 -53.64 8.95
C ILE A 401 27.69 -53.74 7.89
N TYR A 402 28.05 -54.13 6.67
CA TYR A 402 27.09 -54.23 5.56
C TYR A 402 26.44 -55.62 5.52
N LYS A 403 25.11 -55.66 5.50
CA LYS A 403 24.32 -56.87 5.29
C LYS A 403 24.28 -57.21 3.80
N VAL A 404 24.59 -58.45 3.47
CA VAL A 404 24.49 -58.97 2.10
C VAL A 404 23.16 -59.70 1.94
N GLU A 405 22.45 -59.46 0.84
CA GLU A 405 21.20 -60.16 0.56
C GLU A 405 21.44 -61.66 0.34
N THR A 406 20.71 -62.48 1.10
CA THR A 406 20.78 -63.95 1.06
C THR A 406 19.41 -64.56 0.84
N ILE A 407 19.39 -65.88 0.59
CA ILE A 407 18.17 -66.66 0.40
C ILE A 407 18.00 -67.62 1.57
N GLY A 408 16.81 -67.64 2.18
CA GLY A 408 16.41 -68.62 3.19
C GLY A 408 16.74 -68.23 4.64
N ASP A 409 17.22 -69.21 5.39
CA ASP A 409 17.63 -69.18 6.79
C ASP A 409 19.08 -68.71 7.02
N ALA A 410 19.81 -68.50 5.93
CA ALA A 410 21.14 -67.95 5.99
C ALA A 410 21.14 -66.43 6.14
N TYR A 411 22.00 -65.89 7.00
CA TYR A 411 22.23 -64.45 7.13
C TYR A 411 23.70 -64.14 6.90
N CYS A 412 24.00 -63.23 5.97
CA CYS A 412 25.38 -62.90 5.61
C CYS A 412 25.68 -61.42 5.84
N VAL A 413 26.83 -61.16 6.46
CA VAL A 413 27.33 -59.80 6.68
C VAL A 413 28.80 -59.70 6.27
N ALA A 414 29.19 -58.52 5.80
CA ALA A 414 30.54 -58.22 5.36
C ALA A 414 31.02 -56.90 5.95
N ALA A 415 32.24 -56.91 6.50
CA ALA A 415 32.95 -55.70 6.89
C ALA A 415 34.09 -55.43 5.90
N GLY A 416 34.32 -54.16 5.59
CA GLY A 416 35.31 -53.75 4.56
C GLY A 416 34.74 -53.63 3.15
N LEU A 417 33.47 -54.01 2.93
CA LEU A 417 32.81 -54.00 1.61
C LEU A 417 32.23 -52.63 1.23
N HIS A 418 31.40 -52.03 2.10
CA HIS A 418 30.80 -50.71 1.88
C HIS A 418 31.79 -49.58 2.19
N LYS A 419 32.68 -49.80 3.16
CA LYS A 419 33.71 -48.85 3.58
C LYS A 419 34.98 -49.60 3.97
N LYS A 420 36.13 -49.18 3.43
CA LYS A 420 37.43 -49.74 3.78
C LYS A 420 37.72 -49.52 5.27
N SER A 421 38.06 -50.59 5.98
CA SER A 421 38.37 -50.55 7.41
C SER A 421 39.57 -51.45 7.71
N LEU A 422 40.55 -50.96 8.47
CA LEU A 422 41.70 -51.76 8.89
C LEU A 422 41.36 -52.77 10.01
N SER A 423 40.17 -52.66 10.60
CA SER A 423 39.70 -53.50 11.70
C SER A 423 38.46 -54.32 11.32
N HIS A 424 38.26 -54.58 10.02
CA HIS A 424 37.11 -55.33 9.48
C HIS A 424 36.88 -56.67 10.20
N ALA A 425 37.94 -57.42 10.49
CA ALA A 425 37.85 -58.71 11.17
C ALA A 425 37.38 -58.59 12.64
N LYS A 426 37.78 -57.52 13.33
CA LYS A 426 37.34 -57.24 14.71
C LYS A 426 35.84 -56.91 14.73
N ALA A 427 35.36 -56.12 13.78
CA ALA A 427 33.94 -55.78 13.67
C ALA A 427 33.09 -57.05 13.43
N ILE A 428 33.52 -57.93 12.51
CA ILE A 428 32.85 -59.22 12.28
C ILE A 428 32.90 -60.13 13.51
N ALA A 429 34.03 -60.22 14.22
CA ALA A 429 34.13 -61.03 15.43
C ALA A 429 33.18 -60.53 16.55
N LEU A 430 33.06 -59.20 16.71
CA LEU A 430 32.10 -58.60 17.63
C LEU A 430 30.65 -58.85 17.19
N MET A 431 30.38 -58.80 15.89
CA MET A 431 29.07 -59.15 15.34
C MET A 431 28.72 -60.61 15.62
N ALA A 432 29.65 -61.54 15.43
CA ALA A 432 29.45 -62.95 15.73
C ALA A 432 29.08 -63.18 17.21
N LEU A 433 29.81 -62.55 18.14
CA LEU A 433 29.49 -62.62 19.57
C LEU A 433 28.08 -62.06 19.86
N LYS A 434 27.73 -60.93 19.24
CA LYS A 434 26.40 -60.32 19.41
C LYS A 434 25.28 -61.13 18.78
N MET A 435 25.52 -61.77 17.64
CA MET A 435 24.53 -62.67 17.02
C MET A 435 24.23 -63.86 17.91
N MET A 436 25.25 -64.44 18.56
CA MET A 436 25.07 -65.52 19.54
C MET A 436 24.20 -65.05 20.73
N GLU A 437 24.57 -63.91 21.34
CA GLU A 437 23.80 -63.33 22.46
C GLU A 437 22.34 -63.04 22.08
N LEU A 438 22.11 -62.37 20.95
CA LEU A 438 20.78 -62.00 20.49
C LEU A 438 19.94 -63.22 20.07
N SER A 439 20.58 -64.30 19.60
CA SER A 439 19.87 -65.52 19.20
C SER A 439 19.26 -66.27 20.39
N GLU A 440 19.88 -66.18 21.58
CA GLU A 440 19.36 -66.80 22.81
C GLU A 440 18.08 -66.12 23.32
N GLU A 441 17.87 -64.85 22.96
CA GLU A 441 16.69 -64.07 23.35
C GLU A 441 15.45 -64.37 22.50
N VAL A 442 15.62 -64.97 21.31
CA VAL A 442 14.53 -65.29 20.39
C VAL A 442 14.18 -66.77 20.51
N LEU A 443 12.88 -67.04 20.68
CA LEU A 443 12.37 -68.40 20.79
C LEU A 443 11.81 -68.89 19.45
N THR A 444 11.99 -70.17 19.17
CA THR A 444 11.29 -70.87 18.11
C THR A 444 9.80 -71.01 18.46
N PRO A 445 8.91 -71.31 17.49
CA PRO A 445 7.48 -71.44 17.77
C PRO A 445 7.10 -72.58 18.73
N ASP A 446 7.99 -73.56 18.92
CA ASP A 446 7.91 -74.62 19.93
C ASP A 446 8.43 -74.21 21.32
N GLY A 447 8.93 -72.98 21.47
CA GLY A 447 9.34 -72.39 22.75
C GLY A 447 10.79 -72.67 23.16
N SER A 448 11.62 -73.22 22.26
CA SER A 448 13.04 -73.44 22.52
C SER A 448 13.89 -72.27 21.99
N PRO A 449 15.04 -71.93 22.60
CA PRO A 449 15.91 -70.87 22.08
C PRO A 449 16.44 -71.20 20.69
N ILE A 450 16.50 -70.20 19.80
CA ILE A 450 17.07 -70.38 18.47
C ILE A 450 18.56 -70.68 18.59
N LYS A 451 19.02 -71.66 17.82
CA LYS A 451 20.45 -71.99 17.69
C LYS A 451 20.94 -71.58 16.32
N VAL A 452 21.99 -70.78 16.29
CA VAL A 452 22.62 -70.29 15.07
C VAL A 452 24.03 -70.87 14.97
N THR A 453 24.44 -71.29 13.78
CA THR A 453 25.82 -71.61 13.43
C THR A 453 26.41 -70.43 12.67
N LEU A 454 27.66 -70.04 12.95
CA LEU A 454 28.35 -68.87 12.38
C LEU A 454 29.64 -69.24 11.65
#